data_AF-A0A519WZD3-F1
#
_entry.id   AF-A0A519WZD3-F1
#
_cell.length_a   1.000
_cell.length_b   1.000
_cell.length_c   1.000
_cell.angle_alpha   90.00
_cell.angle_beta   90.00
_cell.angle_gamma   90.00
#
_symmetry.space_group_name_H-M   'P 1'
#
loop_
_entity.id
_entity.type
_entity.pdbx_description
1 polymer ?
#
loop_
_entity_poly.entity_id
_entity_poly.type
_entity_poly.pdbx_seq_one_letter_code
_entity_poly.pdbx_strand_id
1 'polypeptide(L)'
;MLSVSVASPVTVLNRGYAGDSTEAVGELPGALNRLDTEVIEEQPDVVVVLLGANDAGVAARTDDQNAEARFEANLGTIVSRLLESGSKVLLLQ
;
A
#
# COMPACT_ATOMS: atom_id res chain seq x y z
N MET A 1 -20.66 14.85 38.48
CA MET A 1 -20.67 13.56 37.77
C MET A 1 -19.44 13.55 36.88
N LEU A 2 -18.45 12.71 37.17
CA LEU A 2 -17.25 12.54 36.34
C LEU A 2 -17.59 11.51 35.25
N SER A 3 -17.63 11.91 33.98
CA SER A 3 -17.71 10.98 32.87
C SER A 3 -16.31 10.54 32.48
N VAL A 4 -16.07 9.23 32.56
CA VAL A 4 -14.86 8.61 32.00
C VAL A 4 -15.19 8.23 30.56
N SER A 5 -14.49 8.82 29.60
CA SER A 5 -14.49 8.37 28.21
C SER A 5 -13.52 7.19 28.10
N VAL A 6 -14.05 6.01 27.79
CA VAL A 6 -13.23 4.85 27.41
C VAL A 6 -12.85 5.03 25.94
N ALA A 7 -11.56 4.93 25.62
CA ALA A 7 -11.08 5.03 24.24
C ALA A 7 -11.76 4.00 23.34
N SER A 8 -12.14 4.41 22.12
CA SER A 8 -12.71 3.50 21.13
C SER A 8 -11.75 2.34 20.83
N PRO A 9 -12.25 1.10 20.68
CA PRO A 9 -11.41 -0.03 20.28
C PRO A 9 -10.81 0.23 18.90
N VAL A 10 -9.54 -0.13 18.73
CA VAL A 10 -8.79 0.00 17.47
C VAL A 10 -8.58 -1.40 16.88
N THR A 11 -8.85 -1.56 15.58
CA THR A 11 -8.56 -2.77 14.81
C THR A 11 -7.35 -2.53 13.94
N VAL A 12 -6.43 -3.50 13.90
CA VAL A 12 -5.23 -3.44 13.05
C VAL A 12 -5.23 -4.67 12.15
N LEU A 13 -5.12 -4.45 10.84
CA LEU A 13 -5.09 -5.50 9.83
C LEU A 13 -3.74 -5.49 9.13
N ASN A 14 -3.12 -6.66 8.95
CA ASN A 14 -1.95 -6.82 8.10
C ASN A 14 -2.41 -7.32 6.72
N ARG A 15 -1.99 -6.60 5.68
CA ARG A 15 -2.22 -6.91 4.26
C ARG A 15 -0.91 -6.86 3.47
N GLY A 16 0.23 -7.11 4.10
CA GLY A 16 1.53 -7.20 3.43
C GLY A 16 1.82 -8.61 2.93
N TYR A 17 2.36 -8.71 1.71
CA TYR A 17 2.86 -9.97 1.15
C TYR A 17 4.38 -9.91 0.99
N ALA A 18 5.06 -10.99 1.33
CA ALA A 18 6.50 -11.08 1.11
C ALA A 18 6.81 -11.12 -0.39
N GLY A 19 7.78 -10.32 -0.82
CA GLY A 19 8.15 -10.22 -2.24
C GLY A 19 7.27 -9.29 -3.08
N ASP A 20 6.25 -8.67 -2.47
CA ASP A 20 5.32 -7.75 -3.14
C ASP A 20 6.04 -6.48 -3.64
N SER A 21 5.67 -6.03 -4.83
CA SER A 21 6.13 -4.78 -5.45
C SER A 21 4.92 -3.90 -5.80
N THR A 22 5.16 -2.68 -6.27
CA THR A 22 4.06 -1.82 -6.73
C THR A 22 3.41 -2.34 -8.03
N GLU A 23 4.13 -3.14 -8.82
CA GLU A 23 3.72 -3.55 -10.16
C GLU A 23 2.72 -4.71 -10.18
N ALA A 24 1.77 -4.62 -11.10
CA ALA A 24 0.96 -5.76 -11.53
C ALA A 24 1.76 -6.66 -12.47
N VAL A 25 2.36 -7.76 -11.98
CA VAL A 25 3.10 -8.71 -12.84
C VAL A 25 2.55 -10.13 -12.71
N GLY A 26 1.78 -10.57 -13.71
CA GLY A 26 1.34 -11.97 -13.83
C GLY A 26 0.54 -12.45 -12.61
N GLU A 27 0.88 -13.64 -12.10
CA GLU A 27 0.25 -14.25 -10.91
C GLU A 27 0.94 -13.86 -9.58
N LEU A 28 1.99 -13.03 -9.60
CA LEU A 28 2.61 -12.55 -8.36
C LEU A 28 1.72 -11.45 -7.74
N PRO A 29 1.56 -11.44 -6.41
CA PRO A 29 0.82 -10.39 -5.74
C PRO A 29 1.62 -9.10 -5.88
N GLY A 30 1.19 -8.23 -6.78
CA GLY A 30 1.55 -6.83 -6.82
C GLY A 30 0.52 -6.02 -6.03
N ALA A 31 0.95 -4.98 -5.33
CA ALA A 31 0.06 -4.15 -4.52
C ALA A 31 -1.13 -3.60 -5.34
N LEU A 32 -0.91 -3.22 -6.60
CA LEU A 32 -1.98 -2.75 -7.49
C LEU A 32 -3.06 -3.80 -7.80
N ASN A 33 -2.72 -5.08 -7.82
CA ASN A 33 -3.67 -6.16 -8.16
C ASN A 33 -4.70 -6.41 -7.07
N ARG A 34 -4.34 -6.10 -5.82
CA ARG A 34 -5.08 -6.48 -4.62
C ARG A 34 -5.54 -5.28 -3.79
N LEU A 35 -5.15 -4.07 -4.17
CA LEU A 35 -5.45 -2.84 -3.43
C LEU A 35 -6.95 -2.69 -3.15
N ASP A 36 -7.79 -2.95 -4.16
CA ASP A 36 -9.24 -2.81 -4.00
C ASP A 36 -9.80 -3.84 -3.02
N THR A 37 -9.58 -5.11 -3.32
CA THR A 37 -10.24 -6.24 -2.66
C THR A 37 -9.70 -6.52 -1.27
N GLU A 38 -8.44 -6.19 -0.99
CA GLU A 38 -7.82 -6.53 0.29
C GLU A 38 -7.61 -5.33 1.22
N VAL A 39 -7.65 -4.10 0.70
CA VAL A 39 -7.36 -2.88 1.48
C VAL A 39 -8.52 -1.90 1.41
N ILE A 40 -8.97 -1.49 0.23
CA ILE A 40 -10.01 -0.46 0.10
C ILE A 40 -11.38 -0.97 0.56
N GLU A 41 -11.75 -2.21 0.24
CA GLU A 41 -13.03 -2.81 0.65
C GLU A 41 -13.18 -2.91 2.19
N GLU A 42 -12.07 -2.95 2.93
CA GLU A 42 -12.06 -2.93 4.41
C GLU A 42 -12.40 -1.54 4.99
N GLN A 43 -12.48 -0.50 4.14
CA GLN A 43 -12.75 0.89 4.52
C GLN A 43 -11.88 1.40 5.69
N PRO A 44 -10.54 1.30 5.61
CA PRO A 44 -9.66 1.67 6.71
C PRO A 44 -9.64 3.19 6.92
N ASP A 45 -9.65 3.62 8.18
CA ASP A 45 -9.44 5.03 8.55
C ASP A 45 -8.01 5.52 8.24
N VAL A 46 -7.04 4.61 8.41
CA VAL A 46 -5.60 4.87 8.21
C VAL A 46 -4.97 3.67 7.52
N VAL A 47 -4.18 3.93 6.49
CA VAL A 47 -3.37 2.93 5.79
C VAL A 47 -1.90 3.31 5.88
N VAL A 48 -1.07 2.35 6.30
CA VAL A 48 0.39 2.47 6.29
C VAL A 48 0.92 1.76 5.06
N VAL A 49 1.62 2.49 4.19
CA VAL A 49 2.19 1.97 2.94
C VAL A 49 3.70 1.89 3.10
N LEU A 50 4.26 0.69 2.95
CA LEU A 50 5.70 0.42 2.92
C LEU A 50 5.99 -0.48 1.71
N LEU A 51 6.48 0.11 0.63
CA LEU A 51 6.78 -0.54 -0.66
C LEU A 51 8.05 0.08 -1.27
N GLY A 52 8.73 -0.65 -2.15
CA GLY A 52 9.88 -0.13 -2.93
C GLY A 52 11.13 -1.00 -2.89
N ALA A 53 11.35 -1.79 -1.82
CA ALA A 53 12.55 -2.64 -1.73
C ALA A 53 12.56 -3.73 -2.82
N ASN A 54 11.42 -4.36 -3.09
CA ASN A 54 11.31 -5.38 -4.13
C ASN A 54 11.30 -4.77 -5.53
N ASP A 55 10.69 -3.59 -5.71
CA ASP A 55 10.74 -2.82 -6.95
C ASP A 55 12.19 -2.53 -7.36
N ALA A 56 13.00 -2.02 -6.42
CA ALA A 56 14.43 -1.78 -6.62
C ALA A 56 15.22 -3.08 -6.88
N GLY A 57 14.87 -4.16 -6.18
CA GLY A 57 15.50 -5.47 -6.37
C GLY A 57 15.22 -6.08 -7.75
N VAL A 58 14.03 -5.87 -8.30
CA VAL A 58 13.68 -6.28 -9.67
C VAL A 58 14.42 -5.41 -10.68
N ALA A 59 14.39 -4.09 -10.53
CA ALA A 59 15.08 -3.14 -11.39
C ALA A 59 16.57 -3.48 -11.58
N ALA A 60 17.26 -3.76 -10.46
CA ALA A 60 18.67 -4.11 -10.47
C ALA A 60 19.00 -5.42 -11.20
N ARG A 61 18.03 -6.37 -11.26
CA ARG A 61 18.21 -7.67 -11.94
C ARG A 61 17.89 -7.60 -13.43
N THR A 62 17.03 -6.68 -13.84
CA THR A 62 16.55 -6.57 -15.22
C THR A 62 17.26 -5.48 -16.03
N ASP A 63 18.10 -4.65 -15.39
CA ASP A 63 18.71 -3.44 -15.99
C ASP A 63 17.66 -2.53 -16.62
N ASP A 64 16.49 -2.45 -15.97
CA ASP A 64 15.36 -1.67 -16.46
C ASP A 64 15.51 -0.20 -16.07
N GLN A 65 15.95 0.59 -17.05
CA GLN A 65 16.14 2.04 -16.95
C GLN A 65 14.85 2.81 -16.61
N ASN A 66 13.67 2.21 -16.77
CA ASN A 66 12.38 2.85 -16.49
C ASN A 66 11.77 2.44 -15.13
N ALA A 67 12.46 1.60 -14.35
CA ALA A 67 11.89 1.03 -13.13
C ALA A 67 11.55 2.08 -12.07
N GLU A 68 12.39 3.12 -11.91
CA GLU A 68 12.14 4.22 -10.97
C GLU A 68 10.88 5.01 -11.33
N ALA A 69 10.78 5.47 -12.58
CA ALA A 69 9.61 6.20 -13.06
C ALA A 69 8.32 5.37 -12.95
N ARG A 70 8.41 4.06 -13.17
CA ARG A 70 7.27 3.15 -13.02
C ARG A 70 6.88 2.93 -11.56
N PHE A 71 7.85 2.77 -10.67
CA PHE A 71 7.61 2.72 -9.23
C PHE A 71 6.89 3.99 -8.75
N GLU A 72 7.37 5.17 -9.14
CA GLU A 72 6.73 6.45 -8.78
C GLU A 72 5.29 6.53 -9.30
N ALA A 73 5.05 6.14 -10.55
CA ALA A 73 3.72 6.15 -11.15
C ALA A 73 2.76 5.17 -10.43
N ASN A 74 3.23 3.97 -10.11
CA ASN A 74 2.42 2.96 -9.42
C ASN A 74 2.15 3.36 -7.97
N LEU A 75 3.15 3.85 -7.26
CA LEU A 75 2.99 4.34 -5.89
C LEU A 75 2.03 5.53 -5.85
N GLY A 76 2.17 6.47 -6.78
CA GLY A 76 1.24 7.59 -6.95
C GLY A 76 -0.19 7.13 -7.19
N THR A 77 -0.39 6.07 -7.98
CA THR A 77 -1.69 5.44 -8.19
C THR A 77 -2.24 4.83 -6.91
N ILE A 78 -1.45 4.05 -6.17
CA ILE A 78 -1.85 3.43 -4.91
C ILE A 78 -2.28 4.49 -3.90
N VAL A 79 -1.46 5.52 -3.70
CA VAL A 79 -1.74 6.60 -2.74
C VAL A 79 -2.98 7.37 -3.15
N SER A 80 -3.12 7.74 -4.43
CA SER A 80 -4.30 8.46 -4.92
C SER A 80 -5.59 7.68 -4.66
N ARG A 81 -5.60 6.38 -4.97
CA ARG A 81 -6.79 5.53 -4.76
C ARG A 81 -7.17 5.38 -3.29
N LEU A 82 -6.19 5.26 -2.40
CA LEU A 82 -6.43 5.23 -0.95
C LEU A 82 -6.98 6.56 -0.41
N LEU A 83 -6.50 7.68 -0.93
CA LEU A 83 -7.02 9.00 -0.57
C LEU A 83 -8.45 9.20 -1.10
N GLU A 84 -8.71 8.76 -2.33
CA GLU A 84 -10.05 8.80 -2.95
C GLU A 84 -11.06 7.91 -2.22
N SER A 85 -10.63 6.80 -1.61
CA SER A 85 -11.49 5.97 -0.75
C SER A 85 -11.76 6.58 0.63
N GLY A 86 -11.17 7.73 0.94
CA GLY A 86 -11.36 8.45 2.21
C GLY A 86 -10.39 8.04 3.32
N SER A 87 -9.40 7.19 3.05
CA SER A 87 -8.40 6.77 4.02
C SER A 87 -7.32 7.84 4.21
N LYS A 88 -6.77 7.95 5.42
CA LYS A 88 -5.52 8.69 5.64
C LYS A 88 -4.35 7.78 5.29
N VAL A 89 -3.36 8.31 4.57
CA VAL A 89 -2.19 7.52 4.15
C VAL A 89 -0.95 7.96 4.94
N LEU A 90 -0.27 7.00 5.56
CA LEU A 90 1.08 7.15 6.08
C LEU A 90 2.03 6.41 5.14
N LEU A 91 2.79 7.15 4.35
CA LEU A 91 3.81 6.59 3.46
C LEU A 91 5.14 6.45 4.21
N LEU A 92 5.72 5.25 4.17
CA LEU A 92 7.04 4.93 4.70
C LEU A 92 7.95 4.55 3.53
N GLN A 93 9.09 5.23 3.41
CA GLN A 93 10.09 5.03 2.36
C GLN A 93 11.46 4.78 2.98
#